data_AF-A0A3D2L065-F1
#
_entry.id   AF-A0A3D2L065-F1
#
_cell.length_a   1.000
_cell.length_b   1.000
_cell.length_c   1.000
_cell.angle_alpha   90.00
_cell.angle_beta   90.00
_cell.angle_gamma   90.00
#
_symmetry.space_group_name_H-M   'P 1'
#
loop_
_entity.id
_entity.type
_entity.pdbx_description
1 polymer ?
#
loop_
_entity_poly.entity_id
_entity_poly.type
_entity_poly.pdbx_seq_one_letter_code
_entity_poly.pdbx_strand_id
1 'polypeptide(L)'
;IAAILPGTSRSGITMTAARAFGYDRTEAARFSMLIGAPILAAAGLYGAMGLVTADATETVLTLKDGLIVASIAFITGLASIWFLMSLLSRMSFLPFVLYRFALGAVLILGSPLVGLL
;
A
#
# COMPACT_ATOMS: atom_id res chain seq x y z
N ILE A 1 7.67 -9.30 -10.62
CA ILE A 1 9.05 -8.76 -10.57
C ILE A 1 9.03 -7.27 -10.18
N ALA A 2 8.38 -6.37 -10.94
CA ALA A 2 8.39 -4.93 -10.64
C ALA A 2 7.81 -4.52 -9.26
N ALA A 3 6.81 -5.23 -8.73
CA ALA A 3 6.20 -4.91 -7.42
C ALA A 3 7.15 -5.08 -6.21
N ILE A 4 8.32 -5.68 -6.39
CA ILE A 4 9.31 -5.92 -5.33
C ILE A 4 10.21 -4.68 -5.14
N LEU A 5 10.34 -3.84 -6.17
CA LEU A 5 11.14 -2.61 -6.08
C LEU A 5 10.50 -1.63 -5.09
N PRO A 6 11.19 -1.25 -4.01
CA PRO A 6 10.67 -0.30 -3.04
C PRO A 6 10.22 1.00 -3.71
N GLY A 7 9.07 1.54 -3.29
CA GLY A 7 8.44 2.70 -3.91
C GLY A 7 7.55 2.38 -5.14
N THR A 8 7.72 1.22 -5.77
CA THR A 8 6.76 0.74 -6.77
C THR A 8 5.47 0.35 -6.07
N SER A 9 4.35 0.98 -6.45
CA SER A 9 3.06 0.57 -5.89
C SER A 9 2.67 -0.78 -6.49
N ARG A 10 2.57 -1.80 -5.64
CA ARG A 10 2.04 -3.12 -6.00
C ARG A 10 0.66 -3.00 -6.66
N SER A 11 -0.26 -2.23 -6.07
CA SER A 11 -1.59 -2.05 -6.65
C SER A 11 -1.52 -1.34 -8.00
N GLY A 12 -0.70 -0.29 -8.10
CA GLY A 12 -0.49 0.44 -9.34
C GLY A 12 0.04 -0.44 -10.47
N ILE A 13 1.13 -1.18 -10.26
CA ILE A 13 1.72 -2.01 -11.32
C ILE A 13 0.80 -3.16 -11.76
N THR A 14 0.07 -3.76 -10.81
CA THR A 14 -0.87 -4.85 -11.11
C THR A 14 -2.12 -4.34 -11.82
N MET A 15 -2.66 -3.17 -11.44
CA MET A 15 -3.75 -2.50 -12.15
C MET A 15 -3.31 -2.07 -13.55
N THR A 16 -2.11 -1.49 -13.70
CA THR A 16 -1.57 -1.10 -15.02
C THR A 16 -1.41 -2.32 -15.93
N ALA A 17 -0.89 -3.44 -15.41
CA ALA A 17 -0.78 -4.68 -16.17
C ALA A 17 -2.16 -5.23 -16.58
N ALA A 18 -3.13 -5.30 -15.65
CA ALA A 18 -4.48 -5.73 -15.98
C ALA A 18 -5.15 -4.82 -17.03
N ARG A 19 -4.96 -3.50 -16.93
CA ARG A 19 -5.43 -2.53 -17.93
C ARG A 19 -4.78 -2.77 -19.30
N ALA A 20 -3.50 -3.12 -19.34
CA ALA A 20 -2.80 -3.47 -20.59
C ALA A 20 -3.35 -4.77 -21.22
N PHE A 21 -3.87 -5.69 -20.42
CA PHE A 21 -4.59 -6.89 -20.88
C PHE A 21 -6.08 -6.65 -21.21
N GLY A 22 -6.55 -5.39 -21.18
CA GLY A 22 -7.91 -5.03 -21.61
C GLY A 22 -8.98 -5.07 -20.53
N TYR A 23 -8.65 -5.39 -19.28
CA TYR A 23 -9.59 -5.34 -18.15
C TYR A 23 -10.08 -3.91 -17.94
N ASP A 24 -11.34 -3.71 -17.56
CA ASP A 24 -11.83 -2.38 -17.16
C ASP A 24 -11.13 -1.86 -15.87
N ARG A 25 -11.32 -0.59 -15.50
CA ARG A 25 -10.61 0.00 -14.34
C ARG A 25 -11.04 -0.63 -13.02
N THR A 26 -12.32 -0.93 -12.88
CA THR A 26 -12.90 -1.53 -11.68
C THR A 26 -12.48 -2.99 -11.53
N GLU A 27 -12.47 -3.75 -12.61
CA GLU A 27 -12.00 -5.14 -12.64
C GLU A 27 -10.50 -5.24 -12.42
N ALA A 28 -9.71 -4.34 -13.04
CA ALA A 28 -8.28 -4.24 -12.77
C ALA A 28 -7.99 -3.97 -11.28
N ALA A 29 -8.79 -3.08 -10.65
CA ALA A 29 -8.67 -2.79 -9.23
C ALA A 29 -9.08 -3.97 -8.34
N ARG A 30 -10.17 -4.66 -8.67
CA ARG A 30 -10.64 -5.86 -7.97
C ARG A 30 -9.59 -6.97 -8.04
N PHE A 31 -9.10 -7.26 -9.24
CA PHE A 31 -8.03 -8.24 -9.45
C PHE A 31 -6.80 -7.91 -8.60
N SER A 32 -6.33 -6.65 -8.65
CA SER A 32 -5.20 -6.16 -7.86
C SER A 32 -5.39 -6.32 -6.35
N MET A 33 -6.59 -6.09 -5.83
CA MET A 33 -6.91 -6.28 -4.42
C MET A 33 -6.91 -7.76 -4.02
N LEU A 34 -7.51 -8.62 -4.84
CA LEU A 34 -7.60 -10.07 -4.57
C LEU A 34 -6.22 -10.71 -4.49
N ILE A 35 -5.33 -10.43 -5.44
CA ILE A 35 -3.95 -10.95 -5.40
C ILE A 35 -3.12 -10.29 -4.28
N GLY A 36 -3.49 -9.08 -3.88
CA GLY A 36 -2.83 -8.35 -2.80
C GLY A 36 -3.17 -8.86 -1.41
N ALA A 37 -4.37 -9.42 -1.22
CA ALA A 37 -4.86 -9.93 0.06
C ALA A 37 -3.96 -11.00 0.70
N PRO A 38 -3.57 -12.10 0.02
CA PRO A 38 -2.72 -13.13 0.65
C PRO A 38 -1.34 -12.57 1.03
N ILE A 39 -0.80 -11.65 0.24
CA ILE A 39 0.51 -11.03 0.50
C ILE A 39 0.45 -10.13 1.74
N LEU A 40 -0.60 -9.29 1.86
CA LEU A 40 -0.75 -8.43 3.04
C LEU A 40 -1.11 -9.22 4.29
N ALA A 41 -1.91 -10.27 4.16
CA ALA A 41 -2.23 -11.16 5.27
C ALA A 41 -0.97 -11.85 5.81
N ALA A 42 -0.12 -12.38 4.92
CA ALA A 42 1.15 -12.97 5.32
C ALA A 42 2.09 -11.96 5.98
N ALA A 43 2.20 -10.75 5.44
CA ALA A 43 3.02 -9.68 6.04
C ALA A 43 2.48 -9.23 7.41
N GLY A 44 1.17 -9.10 7.56
CA GLY A 44 0.52 -8.77 8.83
C GLY A 44 0.70 -9.87 9.87
N LEU A 45 0.56 -11.14 9.48
CA LEU A 45 0.80 -12.28 10.35
C LEU A 45 2.26 -12.33 10.82
N TYR A 46 3.21 -12.13 9.90
CA TYR A 46 4.63 -12.06 10.23
C TYR A 46 4.92 -10.96 11.26
N GLY A 47 4.35 -9.76 11.06
CA GLY A 47 4.46 -8.67 12.03
C GLY A 47 3.84 -9.00 13.39
N ALA A 48 2.66 -9.62 13.41
CA ALA A 48 2.00 -10.05 14.63
C ALA A 48 2.82 -11.11 15.39
N MET A 49 3.39 -12.09 14.68
CA MET A 49 4.29 -13.08 15.29
C MET A 49 5.49 -12.40 15.93
N GLY A 50 6.12 -11.45 15.22
CA GLY A 50 7.24 -10.68 15.76
C GLY A 50 6.91 -9.95 17.07
N LEU A 51 5.70 -9.41 17.21
CA LEU A 51 5.25 -8.74 18.45
C LEU A 51 4.91 -9.72 19.58
N VAL A 52 4.47 -10.94 19.26
CA VAL A 52 4.15 -11.97 20.26
C VAL A 52 5.41 -12.63 20.81
N THR A 53 6.43 -12.81 19.96
CA THR A 53 7.69 -13.46 20.34
C THR A 53 8.75 -12.48 20.83
N ALA A 54 8.49 -11.18 20.82
CA ALA A 54 9.45 -10.19 21.27
C ALA A 54 9.58 -10.18 22.79
N ASP A 55 10.82 -10.17 23.27
CA ASP A 55 11.11 -10.00 24.70
C ASP A 55 10.79 -8.57 25.14
N ALA A 56 10.03 -8.44 26.24
CA ALA A 56 9.54 -7.15 26.75
C ALA A 56 10.67 -6.16 27.12
N THR A 57 11.89 -6.64 27.30
CA THR A 57 13.10 -5.84 27.58
C THR A 57 13.83 -5.35 26.33
N GLU A 58 13.59 -5.92 25.15
CA GLU A 58 14.32 -5.56 23.91
C GLU A 58 13.52 -4.64 22.97
N THR A 59 12.19 -4.58 23.10
CA THR A 59 11.34 -3.83 22.17
C THR A 59 10.49 -2.76 22.85
N VAL A 60 10.55 -1.55 22.29
CA VAL A 60 9.69 -0.40 22.68
C VAL A 60 8.22 -0.61 22.26
N LEU A 61 7.96 -1.51 21.31
CA LEU A 61 6.63 -1.77 20.75
C LEU A 61 5.98 -2.96 21.43
N THR A 62 4.73 -2.79 21.89
CA THR A 62 3.96 -3.84 22.55
C THR A 62 2.90 -4.46 21.64
N LEU A 63 2.39 -5.64 22.01
CA LEU A 63 1.24 -6.25 21.33
C LEU A 63 0.01 -5.32 21.32
N LYS A 64 -0.17 -4.52 22.37
CA LYS A 64 -1.25 -3.53 22.46
C LYS A 64 -1.10 -2.46 21.36
N ASP A 65 0.11 -1.96 21.15
CA ASP A 65 0.39 -0.98 20.10
C ASP A 65 0.13 -1.56 18.71
N GLY A 66 0.55 -2.81 18.50
CA GLY A 66 0.26 -3.57 17.29
C GLY A 66 -1.25 -3.68 17.01
N LEU A 67 -2.05 -4.01 18.02
CA LEU A 67 -3.52 -4.11 17.86
C LEU A 67 -4.18 -2.76 17.55
N ILE A 68 -3.70 -1.67 18.16
CA ILE A 68 -4.19 -0.32 17.86
C ILE A 68 -3.90 0.03 16.40
N VAL A 69 -2.66 -0.15 15.96
CA VAL A 69 -2.24 0.12 14.58
C VAL A 69 -3.01 -0.76 13.60
N ALA A 70 -3.15 -2.05 13.89
CA ALA A 70 -3.90 -2.98 13.05
C ALA A 70 -5.39 -2.57 12.92
N SER A 71 -6.01 -2.13 14.01
CA SER A 71 -7.41 -1.68 14.01
C SER A 71 -7.60 -0.43 13.16
N ILE A 72 -6.71 0.56 13.31
CA ILE A 72 -6.74 1.80 12.51
C ILE A 72 -6.49 1.47 11.03
N ALA A 73 -5.49 0.65 10.75
CA ALA A 73 -5.15 0.22 9.38
C ALA A 73 -6.30 -0.56 8.72
N PHE A 74 -7.01 -1.40 9.48
CA PHE A 74 -8.17 -2.14 8.97
C PHE A 74 -9.32 -1.20 8.59
N ILE A 75 -9.70 -0.29 9.49
CA ILE A 75 -10.80 0.67 9.25
C ILE A 75 -10.47 1.59 8.07
N THR A 76 -9.28 2.18 8.09
CA THR A 76 -8.82 3.07 7.01
C THR A 76 -8.62 2.33 5.69
N GLY A 77 -8.18 1.07 5.74
CA GLY A 77 -8.06 0.20 4.57
C GLY A 77 -9.41 -0.09 3.93
N LEU A 78 -10.43 -0.46 4.71
CA LEU A 78 -11.80 -0.65 4.21
C LEU A 78 -12.37 0.63 3.60
N ALA A 79 -12.22 1.76 4.29
CA ALA A 79 -12.66 3.05 3.79
C ALA A 79 -11.95 3.42 2.48
N SER A 80 -10.64 3.17 2.37
CA SER A 80 -9.85 3.44 1.17
C SER A 80 -10.26 2.55 0.01
N ILE A 81 -10.54 1.27 0.24
CA ILE A 81 -11.02 0.35 -0.80
C ILE A 81 -12.37 0.82 -1.35
N TRP A 82 -13.31 1.13 -0.46
CA TRP A 82 -14.63 1.63 -0.84
C TRP A 82 -14.52 2.92 -1.64
N PHE A 83 -13.73 3.88 -1.15
CA PHE A 83 -13.52 5.16 -1.82
C PHE A 83 -12.85 4.99 -3.18
N LEU A 84 -11.81 4.16 -3.28
CA LEU A 84 -11.12 3.90 -4.53
C LEU A 84 -12.06 3.28 -5.58
N MET A 85 -12.86 2.28 -5.20
CA MET A 85 -13.83 1.66 -6.10
C MET A 85 -14.88 2.66 -6.60
N SER A 86 -15.38 3.52 -5.71
CA SER A 86 -16.30 4.61 -6.06
C SER A 86 -15.64 5.60 -7.03
N LEU A 87 -14.40 6.01 -6.77
CA LEU A 87 -13.68 6.99 -7.59
C LEU A 87 -13.35 6.45 -8.99
N LEU A 88 -12.88 5.20 -9.09
CA LEU A 88 -12.51 4.58 -10.37
C LEU A 88 -13.70 4.33 -11.30
N SER A 89 -14.91 4.26 -10.74
CA SER A 89 -16.14 4.22 -11.54
C SER A 89 -16.42 5.54 -12.28
N ARG A 90 -15.82 6.65 -11.84
CA ARG A 90 -16.08 8.01 -12.37
C ARG A 90 -14.87 8.68 -13.00
N MET A 91 -13.66 8.17 -12.76
CA MET A 91 -12.41 8.85 -13.06
C MET A 91 -11.34 7.89 -13.61
N SER A 92 -10.35 8.44 -14.30
CA SER A 92 -9.15 7.70 -14.73
C SER A 92 -8.10 7.62 -13.61
N PHE A 93 -7.05 6.83 -13.83
CA PHE A 93 -5.91 6.75 -12.89
C PHE A 93 -5.00 7.99 -12.92
N LEU A 94 -5.25 8.97 -13.80
CA LEU A 94 -4.35 10.10 -14.03
C LEU A 94 -4.03 10.91 -12.75
N PRO A 95 -4.98 11.22 -11.86
CA PRO A 95 -4.67 11.96 -10.64
C PRO A 95 -3.70 11.21 -9.71
N PHE A 96 -3.79 9.88 -9.67
CA PHE A 96 -2.84 9.05 -8.91
C PHE A 96 -1.45 9.07 -9.52
N VAL A 97 -1.36 9.10 -10.86
CA VAL A 97 -0.07 9.24 -11.56
C VAL A 97 0.57 10.59 -11.25
N LEU A 98 -0.20 11.68 -11.34
CA LEU A 98 0.29 13.03 -11.00
C LEU A 98 0.71 13.14 -9.54
N TYR A 99 -0.09 12.60 -8.62
CA TYR A 99 0.26 12.51 -7.20
C TYR A 99 1.59 11.77 -6.99
N ARG A 100 1.81 10.64 -7.68
CA ARG A 100 3.06 9.87 -7.56
C ARG A 100 4.27 10.62 -8.11
N PHE A 101 4.13 11.37 -9.21
CA PHE A 101 5.21 12.21 -9.71
C PHE A 101 5.57 13.32 -8.73
N ALA A 102 4.56 14.01 -8.19
CA ALA A 102 4.76 15.05 -7.19
C ALA A 102 5.42 14.49 -5.91
N LEU A 103 4.90 13.37 -5.38
CA LEU A 103 5.46 12.70 -4.21
C LEU A 103 6.90 12.25 -4.49
N GLY A 104 7.18 11.66 -5.65
CA GLY A 104 8.52 11.24 -6.04
C GLY A 104 9.50 12.42 -6.09
N ALA A 105 9.08 13.56 -6.66
CA ALA A 105 9.89 14.77 -6.66
C ALA A 105 10.17 15.27 -5.24
N VAL A 106 9.16 15.32 -4.37
CA VAL A 106 9.31 15.73 -2.97
C VAL A 106 10.28 14.80 -2.22
N LEU A 107 10.15 13.49 -2.39
CA LEU A 107 11.03 12.51 -1.74
C LEU A 107 12.48 12.63 -2.22
N ILE A 108 12.70 12.90 -3.51
CA ILE A 108 14.05 13.12 -4.05
C ILE A 108 14.66 14.39 -3.46
N LEU A 109 13.92 15.50 -3.49
CA LEU A 109 14.40 16.80 -3.01
C LEU A 109 14.67 16.79 -1.50
N GLY A 110 13.83 16.11 -0.72
CA GLY A 110 14.00 15.94 0.72
C GLY A 110 14.91 14.78 1.12
N SER A 111 15.48 14.04 0.16
CA SER A 111 16.39 12.96 0.48
C SER A 111 17.77 13.51 0.89
N PRO A 112 18.44 12.88 1.87
CA PRO A 112 19.78 13.28 2.28
C PRO A 112 20.84 13.13 1.16
N LEU A 113 20.50 12.45 0.07
CA LEU A 113 21.34 12.33 -1.13
C LEU A 113 21.41 13.64 -1.94
N VAL A 114 20.37 14.47 -1.84
CA VAL A 114 20.22 15.72 -2.60
C VAL A 114 20.48 16.95 -1.71
N GLY A 115 20.34 16.80 -0.39
CA GLY A 115 20.78 17.80 0.61
C GLY A 115 20.05 19.15 0.54
N LEU A 116 18.85 19.16 -0.07
CA LEU A 116 18.05 20.37 -0.29
C LEU A 116 17.11 20.70 0.89
N LEU A 117 16.99 19.76 1.85
CA LEU A 117 16.36 19.88 3.17
C LEU A 117 17.20 19.09 4.18
#